data_AF-A0A7Z2ZVE6-F1
#
_entry.id   AF-A0A7Z2ZVE6-F1
#
_cell.length_a   1.000
_cell.length_b   1.000
_cell.length_c   1.000
_cell.angle_alpha   90.00
_cell.angle_beta   90.00
_cell.angle_gamma   90.00
#
_symmetry.space_group_name_H-M   'P 1'
#
loop_
_entity.id
_entity.type
_entity.pdbx_description
1 polymer ?
#
loop_
_entity_poly.entity_id
_entity_poly.type
_entity_poly.pdbx_seq_one_letter_code
_entity_poly.pdbx_strand_id
1 'polypeptide(L)'
;MKGRPPTADEARFMDAIAKLGCIACRKDGWENVVVSIHHIDGRTKPGAHFLVLPLCGPHHQQDDTDPRGRISLHGRKATFQARYGAERELLAECMAELKNNLTAASETAGPEQITVE
;
A
#
# COMPACT_ATOMS: atom_id res chain seq x y z
N MET A 1 -5.92 -19.11 2.32
CA MET A 1 -7.06 -19.16 3.26
C MET A 1 -8.18 -18.25 2.77
N LYS A 2 -9.43 -18.69 2.87
CA LYS A 2 -10.60 -17.86 2.56
C LYS A 2 -10.78 -16.81 3.67
N GLY A 3 -10.77 -15.54 3.30
CA GLY A 3 -11.07 -14.42 4.21
C GLY A 3 -12.56 -14.04 4.14
N ARG A 4 -12.97 -13.07 4.96
CA ARG A 4 -14.26 -12.41 4.75
C ARG A 4 -14.19 -11.54 3.49
N PRO A 5 -15.33 -11.24 2.83
CA PRO A 5 -15.35 -10.21 1.83
C PRO A 5 -15.10 -8.82 2.47
N PRO A 6 -14.44 -7.90 1.77
CA PRO A 6 -14.32 -6.52 2.21
C PRO A 6 -15.67 -5.80 2.16
N THR A 7 -15.87 -4.84 3.05
CA THR A 7 -16.95 -3.85 2.88
C THR A 7 -16.63 -2.91 1.71
N ALA A 8 -17.59 -2.07 1.31
CA ALA A 8 -17.37 -1.09 0.25
C ALA A 8 -16.25 -0.09 0.60
N ASP A 9 -16.18 0.36 1.86
CA ASP A 9 -15.12 1.25 2.34
C ASP A 9 -13.74 0.57 2.32
N GLU A 10 -13.69 -0.69 2.72
CA GLU A 10 -12.46 -1.47 2.71
C GLU A 10 -11.96 -1.75 1.31
N ALA A 11 -12.86 -2.05 0.37
CA ALA A 11 -12.53 -2.20 -1.03
C ALA A 11 -11.93 -0.91 -1.60
N ARG A 12 -12.59 0.24 -1.37
CA ARG A 12 -12.08 1.56 -1.78
C ARG A 12 -10.71 1.87 -1.18
N PHE A 13 -10.51 1.54 0.09
CA PHE A 13 -9.22 1.72 0.76
C PHE A 13 -8.12 0.84 0.15
N MET A 14 -8.40 -0.45 -0.07
CA MET A 14 -7.44 -1.36 -0.70
C MET A 14 -7.10 -0.91 -2.14
N ASP A 15 -8.07 -0.41 -2.89
CA ASP A 15 -7.83 0.14 -4.23
C ASP A 15 -6.96 1.41 -4.16
N ALA A 16 -7.23 2.30 -3.21
CA ALA A 16 -6.44 3.52 -3.02
C ALA A 16 -5.00 3.20 -2.63
N ILE A 17 -4.79 2.30 -1.66
CA ILE A 17 -3.44 1.94 -1.21
C ILE A 17 -2.65 1.19 -2.31
N ALA A 18 -3.32 0.36 -3.12
CA ALA A 18 -2.69 -0.33 -4.24
C ALA A 18 -2.12 0.66 -5.28
N LYS A 19 -2.81 1.77 -5.52
CA LYS A 19 -2.39 2.82 -6.47
C LYS A 19 -1.11 3.54 -6.07
N LEU A 20 -0.70 3.49 -4.80
CA LEU A 20 0.60 4.03 -4.38
C LEU A 20 1.78 3.22 -4.96
N GLY A 21 1.54 1.97 -5.35
CA GLY A 21 2.60 1.04 -5.73
C GLY A 21 3.35 0.47 -4.52
N CYS A 22 4.42 -0.27 -4.80
CA CYS A 22 5.16 -1.05 -3.79
C CYS A 22 5.90 -0.12 -2.82
N ILE A 23 5.49 -0.10 -1.56
CA ILE A 23 6.12 0.76 -0.54
C ILE A 23 7.62 0.45 -0.38
N ALA A 24 8.01 -0.83 -0.43
CA ALA A 24 9.42 -1.21 -0.32
C ALA A 24 10.24 -0.78 -1.54
N CYS A 25 9.67 -0.84 -2.76
CA CYS A 25 10.33 -0.29 -3.95
C CYS A 25 10.56 1.22 -3.81
N ARG A 26 9.57 1.99 -3.34
CA ARG A 26 9.72 3.43 -3.14
C ARG A 26 10.85 3.76 -2.17
N LYS A 27 10.98 3.00 -1.08
CA LYS A 27 12.08 3.14 -0.11
C LYS A 27 13.45 2.74 -0.68
N ASP A 28 13.47 1.84 -1.66
CA ASP A 28 14.67 1.52 -2.44
C ASP A 28 14.97 2.53 -3.57
N GLY A 29 14.13 3.56 -3.75
CA GLY A 29 14.29 4.58 -4.81
C GLY A 29 13.70 4.17 -6.17
N TRP A 30 12.82 3.17 -6.21
CA TRP A 30 12.20 2.66 -7.44
C TRP A 30 10.69 2.82 -7.42
N GLU A 31 10.10 3.04 -8.59
CA GLU A 31 8.66 2.97 -8.77
C GLU A 31 8.25 1.58 -9.26
N ASN A 32 7.20 1.02 -8.65
CA ASN A 32 6.58 -0.21 -9.13
C ASN A 32 5.11 -0.25 -8.74
N VAL A 33 4.23 -0.03 -9.72
CA VAL A 33 2.78 0.02 -9.53
C VAL A 33 2.11 -1.36 -9.61
N VAL A 34 2.84 -2.40 -10.01
CA VAL A 34 2.31 -3.77 -10.09
C VAL A 34 2.43 -4.43 -8.72
N VAL A 35 1.35 -4.32 -7.94
CA VAL A 35 1.30 -4.78 -6.55
C VAL A 35 0.17 -5.77 -6.30
N SER A 36 0.31 -6.47 -5.18
CA SER A 36 -0.74 -7.26 -4.55
C SER A 36 -0.90 -6.81 -3.10
N ILE A 37 -2.10 -7.00 -2.56
CA ILE A 37 -2.43 -6.62 -1.19
C ILE A 37 -1.88 -7.65 -0.22
N HIS A 38 -0.98 -7.20 0.65
CA HIS A 38 -0.51 -7.93 1.81
C HIS A 38 -1.37 -7.58 3.04
N HIS A 39 -1.84 -8.59 3.79
CA HIS A 39 -2.62 -8.37 5.02
C HIS A 39 -1.73 -8.55 6.26
N ILE A 40 -1.70 -7.52 7.12
CA ILE A 40 -0.83 -7.47 8.30
C ILE A 40 -1.33 -8.40 9.42
N ASP A 41 -2.65 -8.46 9.64
CA ASP A 41 -3.26 -9.19 10.77
C ASP A 41 -4.45 -10.05 10.29
N GLY A 42 -4.17 -10.91 9.32
CA GLY A 42 -5.14 -11.85 8.78
C GLY A 42 -6.25 -11.19 7.95
N ARG A 43 -7.31 -11.95 7.65
CA ARG A 43 -8.34 -11.58 6.66
C ARG A 43 -9.78 -11.73 7.16
N THR A 44 -10.00 -11.92 8.46
CA THR A 44 -11.32 -12.27 9.02
C THR A 44 -11.83 -11.26 10.05
N LYS A 45 -10.93 -10.58 10.78
CA LYS A 45 -11.31 -9.59 11.81
C LYS A 45 -12.05 -8.39 11.17
N PRO A 46 -12.97 -7.72 11.90
CA PRO A 46 -13.45 -6.40 11.52
C PRO A 46 -12.27 -5.45 11.29
N GLY A 47 -12.30 -4.70 10.18
CA GLY A 47 -11.23 -3.78 9.81
C GLY A 47 -9.94 -4.42 9.28
N ALA A 48 -9.85 -5.75 9.16
CA ALA A 48 -8.65 -6.44 8.65
C ALA A 48 -8.18 -5.93 7.28
N HIS A 49 -9.10 -5.50 6.41
CA HIS A 49 -8.77 -4.99 5.07
C HIS A 49 -8.29 -3.53 5.07
N PHE A 50 -8.36 -2.83 6.20
CA PHE A 50 -7.66 -1.56 6.42
C PHE A 50 -6.21 -1.75 6.89
N LEU A 51 -5.86 -2.97 7.32
CA LEU A 51 -4.53 -3.31 7.81
C LEU A 51 -3.73 -4.02 6.71
N VAL A 52 -3.38 -3.27 5.67
CA VAL A 52 -2.75 -3.82 4.47
C VAL A 52 -1.55 -3.03 3.96
N LEU A 53 -0.69 -3.67 3.18
CA LEU A 53 0.40 -3.02 2.45
C LEU A 53 0.33 -3.32 0.94
N PRO A 54 0.64 -2.34 0.08
CA PRO A 54 0.86 -2.58 -1.33
C PRO A 54 2.30 -3.09 -1.55
N LEU A 55 2.45 -4.36 -1.95
CA LEU A 55 3.77 -4.96 -2.20
C LEU A 55 3.82 -5.62 -3.59
N CYS A 56 4.92 -5.41 -4.31
CA CYS A 56 5.19 -6.16 -5.54
C CYS A 56 5.52 -7.62 -5.23
N GLY A 57 5.41 -8.52 -6.21
CA GLY A 57 5.64 -9.96 -6.02
C GLY A 57 6.91 -10.28 -5.21
N PRO A 58 8.10 -9.78 -5.62
CA PRO A 58 9.36 -10.07 -4.93
C PRO A 58 9.52 -9.45 -3.53
N HIS A 59 8.87 -8.33 -3.23
CA HIS A 59 8.82 -7.79 -1.86
C HIS A 59 7.70 -8.43 -1.02
N HIS A 60 6.72 -9.08 -1.65
CA HIS A 60 5.61 -9.74 -0.97
C HIS A 60 5.94 -11.20 -0.62
N GLN A 61 6.24 -12.02 -1.62
CA GLN A 61 6.49 -13.46 -1.52
C GLN A 61 7.97 -13.77 -1.72
N GLN A 62 8.44 -14.88 -1.15
CA GLN A 62 9.81 -15.32 -1.39
C GLN A 62 9.99 -15.68 -2.88
N ASP A 63 11.02 -15.09 -3.49
CA ASP A 63 11.41 -15.35 -4.87
C ASP A 63 12.94 -15.40 -4.94
N ASP A 64 13.48 -16.63 -4.92
CA ASP A 64 14.92 -16.87 -5.02
C ASP A 64 15.48 -16.66 -6.43
N THR A 65 14.60 -16.38 -7.41
CA THR A 65 14.97 -16.12 -8.80
C THR A 65 15.00 -14.63 -9.14
N ASP A 66 14.62 -13.75 -8.20
CA ASP A 66 14.66 -12.31 -8.42
C ASP A 66 16.12 -11.84 -8.62
N PRO A 67 16.51 -11.33 -9.80
CA PRO A 67 17.88 -10.92 -10.08
C PRO A 67 18.33 -9.70 -9.25
N ARG A 68 17.38 -8.99 -8.62
CA ARG A 68 17.66 -7.87 -7.71
C ARG A 68 17.81 -8.31 -6.25
N GLY A 69 17.56 -9.59 -5.95
CA GLY A 69 17.66 -10.13 -4.60
C GLY A 69 16.77 -9.44 -3.58
N ARG A 70 15.60 -8.91 -3.98
CA ARG A 70 14.71 -8.14 -3.10
C ARG A 70 14.32 -8.96 -1.88
N ILE A 71 14.29 -8.29 -0.74
CA ILE A 71 13.93 -8.90 0.54
C ILE A 71 12.41 -9.03 0.57
N SER A 72 11.91 -10.27 0.58
CA SER A 72 10.47 -10.52 0.67
C SER A 72 9.98 -10.47 2.12
N LEU A 73 8.77 -9.96 2.31
CA LEU A 73 8.15 -9.92 3.63
C LEU A 73 7.79 -11.34 4.12
N HIS A 74 7.19 -12.18 3.26
CA HIS A 74 6.79 -13.55 3.67
C HIS A 74 7.97 -14.51 3.82
N GLY A 75 9.08 -14.31 3.11
CA GLY A 75 10.26 -15.17 3.25
C GLY A 75 11.29 -14.68 4.25
N ARG A 76 11.43 -13.35 4.43
CA ARG A 76 12.50 -12.76 5.24
C ARG A 76 11.99 -11.59 6.10
N LYS A 77 10.87 -11.80 6.82
CA LYS A 77 10.18 -10.75 7.60
C LYS A 77 11.08 -9.90 8.50
N ALA A 78 11.94 -10.52 9.31
CA ALA A 78 12.81 -9.79 10.22
C ALA A 78 13.78 -8.86 9.46
N THR A 79 14.41 -9.36 8.39
CA THR A 79 15.29 -8.56 7.52
C THR A 79 14.52 -7.48 6.77
N PHE A 80 13.30 -7.79 6.30
CA PHE A 80 12.43 -6.83 5.64
C PHE A 80 12.12 -5.66 6.58
N GLN A 81 11.68 -5.96 7.80
CA GLN A 81 11.30 -4.94 8.77
C GLN A 81 12.51 -4.14 9.27
N ALA A 82 13.68 -4.76 9.40
CA ALA A 82 14.91 -4.06 9.72
C ALA A 82 15.32 -3.05 8.63
N ARG A 83 15.05 -3.34 7.35
CA ARG A 83 15.41 -2.47 6.22
C ARG A 83 14.37 -1.37 5.97
N TYR A 84 13.08 -1.73 5.98
CA TYR A 84 12.02 -0.85 5.51
C TYR A 84 11.16 -0.25 6.64
N GLY A 85 11.13 -0.88 7.81
CA GLY A 85 10.25 -0.51 8.93
C GLY A 85 9.22 -1.61 9.25
N ALA A 86 8.60 -1.50 10.42
CA ALA A 86 7.54 -2.42 10.83
C ALA A 86 6.30 -2.27 9.92
N GLU A 87 5.50 -3.33 9.79
CA GLU A 87 4.34 -3.33 8.87
C GLU A 87 3.34 -2.21 9.18
N ARG A 88 3.15 -1.89 10.47
CA ARG A 88 2.25 -0.79 10.89
C ARG A 88 2.83 0.60 10.61
N GLU A 89 4.15 0.75 10.66
CA GLU A 89 4.83 2.00 10.31
C GLU A 89 4.71 2.24 8.80
N LEU A 90 4.96 1.20 8.00
CA LEU A 90 4.78 1.24 6.55
C LEU A 90 3.33 1.53 6.14
N LEU A 91 2.35 1.01 6.88
CA LEU A 91 0.94 1.36 6.66
C LEU A 91 0.68 2.83 6.99
N ALA A 92 1.22 3.34 8.10
CA ALA A 92 1.09 4.75 8.45
C ALA A 92 1.71 5.68 7.40
N GLU A 93 2.87 5.30 6.84
CA GLU A 93 3.49 6.00 5.70
C GLU A 93 2.56 6.03 4.48
N CYS A 94 1.99 4.89 4.09
CA CYS A 94 1.04 4.81 2.98
C CYS A 94 -0.21 5.68 3.23
N MET A 95 -0.74 5.69 4.45
CA MET A 95 -1.89 6.52 4.80
C MET A 95 -1.58 8.02 4.75
N ALA A 96 -0.39 8.43 5.20
CA ALA A 96 0.06 9.81 5.08
C ALA A 96 0.16 10.24 3.61
N GLU A 97 0.68 9.37 2.74
CA GLU A 97 0.78 9.61 1.31
C GLU A 97 -0.60 9.76 0.65
N LEU A 98 -1.57 8.89 0.98
CA LEU A 98 -2.95 9.04 0.52
C LEU A 98 -3.56 10.38 0.95
N LYS A 99 -3.32 10.80 2.19
CA LYS A 99 -3.81 12.08 2.69
C LYS A 99 -3.21 13.24 1.90
N ASN A 100 -1.91 13.21 1.62
CA ASN A 100 -1.23 14.24 0.85
C ASN A 100 -1.74 14.30 -0.60
N ASN A 101 -2.03 13.16 -1.22
CA ASN A 101 -2.59 13.12 -2.57
C ASN A 101 -4.01 13.70 -2.62
N LEU A 102 -4.81 13.52 -1.56
CA LEU A 102 -6.13 14.11 -1.44
C LEU A 102 -6.07 15.63 -1.26
N THR A 103 -5.14 16.14 -0.44
CA THR A 103 -4.97 17.58 -0.26
C THR A 103 -4.51 18.25 -1.55
N ALA A 104 -3.52 17.67 -2.23
CA ALA A 104 -3.03 18.19 -3.51
C ALA A 104 -4.14 18.22 -4.58
N ALA A 105 -4.96 17.16 -4.68
CA ALA A 105 -6.08 17.12 -5.61
C ALA A 105 -7.11 18.24 -5.32
N SER A 106 -7.40 18.50 -4.04
CA SER A 106 -8.34 19.57 -3.65
C SER A 106 -7.83 20.98 -3.94
N GLU A 107 -6.51 21.20 -3.94
CA GLU A 107 -5.91 22.51 -4.27
C GLU A 107 -5.88 22.77 -5.78
N THR A 108 -5.77 21.71 -6.60
CA THR A 108 -5.80 21.83 -8.07
C THR A 108 -7.20 22.06 -8.64
N ALA A 109 -8.24 21.67 -7.90
CA ALA A 109 -9.62 22.00 -8.21
C ALA A 109 -9.95 23.43 -7.73
N GLY A 110 -9.40 24.43 -8.42
CA GLY A 110 -9.67 25.85 -8.13
C GLY A 110 -11.18 26.18 -8.18
N PRO A 111 -11.61 27.32 -7.60
CA PRO A 111 -13.02 27.64 -7.49
C PRO A 111 -13.65 27.72 -8.89
N GLU A 112 -14.70 26.92 -9.09
CA GLU A 112 -15.57 26.99 -10.25
C GLU A 112 -15.99 28.45 -10.45
N GLN A 113 -15.54 29.09 -11.53
CA GLN A 113 -15.91 30.48 -11.82
C GLN A 113 -17.41 30.49 -12.09
N ILE A 114 -18.18 30.98 -11.12
CA ILE A 114 -19.59 31.29 -11.30
C ILE A 114 -19.66 32.43 -12.32
N THR A 115 -19.90 32.09 -13.59
CA THR A 115 -20.28 33.06 -14.61
C THR A 115 -21.73 33.43 -14.37
N VAL A 116 -21.96 34.61 -13.80
CA VAL A 116 -23.25 35.28 -13.85
C VAL A 116 -23.33 36.07 -15.16
N GLU A 117 -24.11 35.55 -16.11
CA GLU A 117 -24.69 36.30 -17.23
C GLU A 117 -26.22 36.21 -17.17
#